data_AF-A0A379THW9-F1
#
_entry.id   AF-A0A379THW9-F1
#
_cell.length_a   1.000
_cell.length_b   1.000
_cell.length_c   1.000
_cell.angle_alpha   90.00
_cell.angle_beta   90.00
_cell.angle_gamma   90.00
#
_symmetry.space_group_name_H-M   'P 1'
#
loop_
_entity.id
_entity.type
_entity.pdbx_description
1 polymer ?
#
loop_
_entity_poly.entity_id
_entity_poly.type
_entity_poly.pdbx_seq_one_letter_code
_entity_poly.pdbx_strand_id
1 'polypeptide(L)'
;MVHHFAAIAGAGPLVGPVLAAQMGYLPGTLWLLAGVVLAGAVQDFMVLFISSRRNGASLGEMIKEEMGTVPGTIALFGCFLIMIIILAVLALIVVKALAESPWGVFTVCSTVPIALFMGIYMRFIRPGRVGEVSVIGIVLLVASIYFGGVIAHDPYWGPALTFKDTTITFALIGYAFVSALLPVWLILAPRDYLATFLKIGVIVGLALGIVILKPGTENAGVDAVCRRYRPAVERRSVPVPVHHHRLWRRIWLPRADLFRHHAETAGL
;
A
#
# COMPACT_ATOMS: atom_id res chain seq x y z
N MET A 1 7.46 -13.10 -1.34
CA MET A 1 6.35 -12.67 -0.47
C MET A 1 6.55 -11.27 0.09
N VAL A 2 7.63 -10.99 0.86
CA VAL A 2 7.88 -9.66 1.47
C VAL A 2 7.94 -8.50 0.46
N HIS A 3 8.50 -8.73 -0.72
CA HIS A 3 8.64 -7.72 -1.77
C HIS A 3 7.30 -7.25 -2.37
N HIS A 4 6.32 -8.15 -2.48
CA HIS A 4 4.99 -7.82 -3.00
C HIS A 4 4.19 -7.00 -1.98
N PHE A 5 4.30 -7.36 -0.70
CA PHE A 5 3.71 -6.61 0.40
C PHE A 5 4.27 -5.17 0.49
N ALA A 6 5.59 -5.02 0.32
CA ALA A 6 6.24 -3.71 0.34
C ALA A 6 5.79 -2.79 -0.82
N ALA A 7 5.42 -3.35 -1.97
CA ALA A 7 4.94 -2.61 -3.14
C ALA A 7 3.49 -2.12 -2.97
N ILE A 8 2.60 -2.98 -2.45
CA ILE A 8 1.18 -2.62 -2.22
C ILE A 8 1.04 -1.61 -1.08
N ALA A 9 1.86 -1.73 -0.04
CA ALA A 9 1.80 -0.85 1.13
C ALA A 9 2.17 0.63 0.84
N GLY A 10 2.78 0.93 -0.32
CA GLY A 10 3.29 2.26 -0.64
C GLY A 10 2.29 3.22 -1.29
N ALA A 11 1.29 2.74 -2.02
CA ALA A 11 0.40 3.63 -2.80
C ALA A 11 -0.97 3.84 -2.13
N GLY A 12 -1.67 2.75 -1.79
CA GLY A 12 -3.01 2.82 -1.18
C GLY A 12 -3.03 3.38 0.25
N PRO A 13 -2.16 2.90 1.16
CA PRO A 13 -2.11 3.37 2.54
C PRO A 13 -1.54 4.79 2.74
N LEU A 14 -0.92 5.38 1.71
CA LEU A 14 -0.33 6.72 1.84
C LEU A 14 -1.36 7.82 1.56
N VAL A 15 -2.18 7.67 0.53
CA VAL A 15 -3.10 8.74 0.09
C VAL A 15 -4.44 8.66 0.83
N GLY A 16 -5.01 7.47 1.01
CA GLY A 16 -6.34 7.29 1.61
C GLY A 16 -6.44 7.82 3.05
N PRO A 17 -5.55 7.41 3.97
CA PRO A 17 -5.57 7.89 5.35
C PRO A 17 -5.24 9.38 5.49
N VAL A 18 -4.37 9.94 4.65
CA VAL A 18 -4.02 11.38 4.69
C VAL A 18 -5.24 12.22 4.32
N LEU A 19 -5.97 11.84 3.27
CA LEU A 19 -7.22 12.51 2.89
C LEU A 19 -8.33 12.29 3.93
N ALA A 20 -8.43 11.10 4.52
CA ALA A 20 -9.42 10.81 5.55
C ALA A 20 -9.13 11.52 6.89
N ALA A 21 -7.85 11.72 7.24
CA ALA A 21 -7.43 12.44 8.44
C ALA A 21 -7.79 13.93 8.40
N GLN A 22 -7.88 14.52 7.21
CA GLN A 22 -8.35 15.90 7.03
C GLN A 22 -9.81 16.08 7.51
N MET A 23 -10.60 15.00 7.52
CA MET A 23 -11.99 14.98 8.00
C MET A 23 -12.11 14.56 9.47
N GLY A 24 -10.97 14.38 10.16
CA GLY A 24 -10.87 13.98 11.57
C GLY A 24 -10.20 12.62 11.80
N TYR A 25 -9.97 12.29 13.07
CA TYR A 25 -9.29 11.04 13.46
C TYR A 25 -10.16 9.78 13.25
N LEU A 26 -11.48 9.90 13.45
CA LEU A 26 -12.41 8.78 13.34
C LEU A 26 -12.54 8.25 11.90
N PRO A 27 -12.72 9.09 10.86
CA PRO A 27 -12.77 8.63 9.47
C PRO A 27 -11.46 7.97 9.01
N GLY A 28 -10.30 8.53 9.40
CA GLY A 28 -8.98 7.97 9.06
C GLY A 28 -8.77 6.58 9.66
N THR A 29 -9.13 6.39 10.94
CA THR A 29 -9.00 5.10 11.62
C THR A 29 -9.98 4.07 11.05
N LEU A 30 -11.22 4.46 10.78
CA LEU A 30 -12.22 3.57 10.18
C LEU A 30 -11.80 3.14 8.77
N TRP A 31 -11.24 4.05 7.97
CA TRP A 31 -10.72 3.76 6.64
C TRP A 31 -9.54 2.79 6.68
N LEU A 32 -8.60 2.99 7.61
CA LEU A 32 -7.47 2.08 7.81
C LEU A 32 -7.94 0.66 8.17
N LEU A 33 -8.91 0.53 9.09
CA LEU A 33 -9.41 -0.79 9.51
C LEU A 33 -10.28 -1.44 8.44
N ALA A 34 -11.29 -0.74 7.92
CA ALA A 34 -12.24 -1.31 6.97
C ALA A 34 -11.65 -1.40 5.55
N GLY A 35 -10.95 -0.37 5.08
CA GLY A 35 -10.40 -0.32 3.72
C GLY A 35 -9.27 -1.32 3.52
N VAL A 36 -8.33 -1.44 4.45
CA VAL A 36 -7.23 -2.42 4.32
C VAL A 36 -7.76 -3.85 4.33
N VAL A 37 -8.73 -4.15 5.20
CA VAL A 37 -9.30 -5.51 5.31
C VAL A 37 -10.19 -5.83 4.10
N LEU A 38 -11.18 -5.00 3.80
CA LEU A 38 -12.19 -5.30 2.77
C LEU A 38 -11.70 -5.02 1.35
N ALA A 39 -10.98 -3.92 1.11
CA ALA A 39 -10.52 -3.59 -0.23
C ALA A 39 -9.14 -4.20 -0.53
N GLY A 40 -8.24 -4.28 0.46
CA GLY A 40 -6.91 -4.85 0.27
C GLY A 40 -6.89 -6.37 0.42
N ALA A 41 -7.06 -6.85 1.65
CA ALA A 41 -6.84 -8.26 1.99
C ALA A 41 -7.82 -9.20 1.26
N VAL A 42 -9.10 -8.85 1.18
CA VAL A 42 -10.09 -9.67 0.46
C VAL A 42 -9.81 -9.68 -1.04
N GLN A 43 -9.47 -8.54 -1.66
CA GLN A 43 -9.13 -8.50 -3.08
C GLN A 43 -7.91 -9.37 -3.39
N ASP A 44 -6.83 -9.21 -2.63
CA ASP A 44 -5.58 -9.96 -2.83
C ASP A 44 -5.81 -11.47 -2.62
N PHE A 45 -6.52 -11.85 -1.56
CA PHE A 45 -6.85 -13.25 -1.29
C PHE A 45 -7.76 -13.86 -2.37
N MET A 46 -8.75 -13.10 -2.85
CA MET A 46 -9.64 -13.55 -3.93
C MET A 46 -8.87 -13.77 -5.23
N VAL A 47 -8.01 -12.83 -5.61
CA VAL A 47 -7.18 -12.94 -6.83
C VAL A 47 -6.20 -14.11 -6.72
N LEU A 48 -5.54 -14.28 -5.58
CA LEU A 48 -4.64 -15.41 -5.32
C LEU A 48 -5.38 -16.75 -5.37
N PHE A 49 -6.56 -16.84 -4.76
CA PHE A 49 -7.37 -18.06 -4.76
C PHE A 49 -7.83 -18.45 -6.17
N ILE A 50 -8.30 -17.48 -6.97
CA ILE A 50 -8.72 -17.73 -8.35
C ILE A 50 -7.53 -18.11 -9.23
N SER A 51 -6.39 -17.39 -9.11
CA SER A 51 -5.18 -17.68 -9.88
C SER A 51 -4.60 -19.06 -9.54
N SER A 52 -4.59 -19.46 -8.27
CA SER A 52 -4.15 -20.80 -7.85
C SER A 52 -5.00 -21.94 -8.45
N ARG A 53 -6.29 -21.70 -8.72
CA ARG A 53 -7.16 -22.69 -9.39
C ARG A 53 -7.00 -22.73 -10.91
N ARG A 54 -6.38 -21.71 -11.50
CA ARG A 54 -6.17 -21.57 -12.96
C ARG A 54 -4.69 -21.60 -13.33
N ASN A 55 -3.92 -22.52 -12.73
CA ASN A 55 -2.50 -22.73 -13.03
C ASN A 55 -1.61 -21.47 -12.92
N GLY A 56 -1.99 -20.47 -12.11
CA GLY A 56 -1.25 -19.22 -11.98
C GLY A 56 -1.48 -18.21 -13.11
N ALA A 57 -2.55 -18.36 -13.90
CA ALA A 57 -2.88 -17.43 -14.99
C ALA A 57 -3.04 -15.98 -14.49
N SER A 58 -2.71 -15.02 -15.35
CA SER A 58 -2.94 -13.60 -15.05
C SER A 58 -4.43 -13.25 -15.16
N LEU A 59 -4.90 -12.21 -14.45
CA LEU A 59 -6.30 -11.79 -14.48
C LEU A 59 -6.82 -11.53 -15.91
N GLY A 60 -5.98 -10.96 -16.78
CA GLY A 60 -6.36 -10.71 -18.17
C GLY A 60 -6.49 -11.99 -19.01
N GLU A 61 -5.66 -13.00 -18.75
CA GLU A 61 -5.79 -14.32 -19.37
C GLU A 61 -7.04 -15.05 -18.86
N MET A 62 -7.37 -14.94 -17.56
CA MET A 62 -8.60 -15.50 -17.01
C MET A 62 -9.86 -14.91 -17.66
N ILE A 63 -9.88 -13.59 -17.89
CA ILE A 63 -10.99 -12.92 -18.57
C ILE A 63 -11.10 -13.40 -20.03
N LYS A 64 -9.95 -13.64 -20.67
CA LYS A 64 -9.89 -14.15 -22.05
C LYS A 64 -10.47 -15.56 -22.18
N GLU A 65 -10.21 -16.43 -21.20
CA GLU A 65 -10.74 -17.79 -21.15
C GLU A 65 -12.25 -17.83 -20.94
N GLU A 66 -12.81 -16.95 -20.10
CA GLU A 66 -14.24 -16.99 -19.73
C GLU A 66 -15.14 -16.17 -20.68
N MET A 67 -14.68 -14.99 -21.11
CA MET A 67 -15.52 -14.05 -21.87
C MET A 67 -15.13 -14.00 -23.36
N GLY A 68 -14.06 -14.70 -23.76
CA GLY A 68 -13.55 -14.74 -25.12
C GLY A 68 -12.40 -13.75 -25.39
N THR A 69 -11.86 -13.83 -26.60
CA THR A 69 -10.64 -13.12 -27.02
C THR A 69 -10.77 -11.60 -27.00
N VAL A 70 -11.93 -11.07 -27.38
CA VAL A 70 -12.20 -9.63 -27.45
C VAL A 70 -12.20 -8.97 -26.07
N PRO A 71 -13.05 -9.37 -25.09
CA PRO A 71 -13.04 -8.78 -23.75
C PRO A 71 -11.73 -9.04 -22.99
N GLY A 72 -11.08 -10.19 -23.19
CA GLY A 72 -9.76 -10.45 -22.59
C GLY A 72 -8.68 -9.48 -23.04
N THR A 73 -8.66 -9.14 -24.34
CA THR A 73 -7.69 -8.16 -24.89
C THR A 73 -7.99 -6.75 -24.39
N ILE A 74 -9.27 -6.36 -24.31
CA ILE A 74 -9.67 -5.06 -23.75
C ILE A 74 -9.28 -4.97 -22.27
N ALA A 75 -9.45 -6.05 -21.49
CA ALA A 75 -9.07 -6.08 -20.09
C ALA A 75 -7.56 -5.96 -19.88
N LEU A 76 -6.74 -6.64 -20.69
CA LEU A 76 -5.28 -6.51 -20.66
C LEU A 76 -4.84 -5.07 -20.99
N PHE A 77 -5.42 -4.48 -22.02
CA PHE A 77 -5.14 -3.08 -22.40
C PHE A 77 -5.58 -2.09 -21.32
N GLY A 78 -6.77 -2.30 -20.73
CA GLY A 78 -7.28 -1.49 -19.62
C GLY A 78 -6.39 -1.60 -18.37
N CYS A 79 -5.95 -2.80 -18.01
CA CYS A 79 -5.01 -3.03 -16.90
C CYS A 79 -3.68 -2.29 -17.13
N PHE A 80 -3.13 -2.38 -18.35
CA PHE A 80 -1.92 -1.65 -18.73
C PHE A 80 -2.10 -0.13 -18.64
N LEU A 81 -3.23 0.40 -19.12
CA LEU A 81 -3.54 1.83 -19.07
C LEU A 81 -3.69 2.33 -17.63
N ILE A 82 -4.37 1.55 -16.77
CA ILE A 82 -4.47 1.85 -15.33
C ILE A 82 -3.08 1.85 -14.68
N MET A 83 -2.21 0.89 -15.03
CA MET A 83 -0.83 0.83 -14.51
C MET A 83 -0.04 2.11 -14.85
N ILE A 84 -0.18 2.63 -16.07
CA ILE A 84 0.46 3.89 -16.47
C ILE A 84 -0.08 5.06 -15.63
N ILE A 85 -1.40 5.15 -15.44
CA ILE A 85 -2.02 6.24 -14.67
C ILE A 85 -1.52 6.23 -13.22
N ILE A 86 -1.52 5.07 -12.56
CA ILE A 86 -1.07 5.00 -11.15
C ILE A 86 0.42 5.32 -11.02
N LEU A 87 1.27 4.87 -11.95
CA LEU A 87 2.69 5.22 -11.95
C LEU A 87 2.91 6.72 -12.17
N ALA A 88 2.14 7.35 -13.05
CA ALA A 88 2.21 8.79 -13.28
C ALA A 88 1.82 9.59 -12.02
N VAL A 89 0.72 9.21 -11.36
CA VAL A 89 0.27 9.89 -10.13
C VAL A 89 1.29 9.72 -9.01
N LEU A 90 1.84 8.51 -8.82
CA LEU A 90 2.86 8.27 -7.80
C LEU A 90 4.15 9.06 -8.08
N ALA A 91 4.58 9.13 -9.34
CA ALA A 91 5.74 9.92 -9.73
C ALA A 91 5.53 11.41 -9.44
N LEU A 92 4.34 11.95 -9.74
CA LEU A 92 4.00 13.34 -9.44
C LEU A 92 4.06 13.65 -7.93
N ILE A 93 3.55 12.76 -7.09
CA ILE A 93 3.60 12.92 -5.63
C ILE A 93 5.06 12.92 -5.13
N VAL A 94 5.88 12.00 -5.64
CA VAL A 94 7.30 11.91 -5.26
C VAL A 94 8.08 13.15 -5.70
N VAL A 95 7.89 13.63 -6.92
CA VAL A 95 8.56 14.86 -7.42
C VAL A 95 8.23 16.05 -6.52
N LYS A 96 6.95 16.25 -6.19
CA LYS A 96 6.52 17.36 -5.33
C LYS A 96 7.09 17.24 -3.91
N ALA A 97 7.06 16.04 -3.33
CA ALA A 97 7.61 15.79 -2.00
C ALA A 97 9.13 16.03 -1.94
N LEU A 98 9.86 15.70 -3.00
CA LEU A 98 11.29 15.93 -3.11
C LEU A 98 11.65 17.39 -3.40
N ALA A 99 10.86 18.10 -4.20
CA ALA A 99 11.05 19.52 -4.47
C ALA A 99 10.94 20.37 -3.20
N GLU A 100 10.04 20.02 -2.29
CA GLU A 100 9.85 20.73 -1.02
C GLU A 100 10.88 20.31 0.07
N SER A 101 11.64 19.22 -0.14
CA SER A 101 12.55 18.67 0.88
C SER A 101 13.94 18.31 0.33
N PRO A 102 14.93 19.20 0.49
CA PRO A 102 16.33 18.93 0.13
C PRO A 102 16.92 17.71 0.87
N TRP A 103 16.47 17.50 2.12
CA TRP A 103 16.82 16.34 2.93
C TRP A 103 16.38 15.02 2.27
N GLY A 104 15.17 15.00 1.71
CA GLY A 104 14.64 13.87 0.96
C GLY A 104 15.43 13.57 -0.31
N VAL A 105 15.79 14.61 -1.09
CA VAL A 105 16.57 14.47 -2.32
C VAL A 105 17.92 13.82 -2.04
N PHE A 106 18.66 14.35 -1.06
CA PHE A 106 19.98 13.79 -0.70
C PHE A 106 19.89 12.33 -0.26
N THR A 107 18.91 12.02 0.59
CA THR A 107 18.72 10.66 1.11
C THR A 107 18.38 9.69 -0.02
N VAL A 108 17.45 10.05 -0.93
CA VAL A 108 17.08 9.20 -2.08
C VAL A 108 18.25 9.04 -3.05
N CYS A 109 18.95 10.12 -3.40
CA CYS A 109 20.13 10.05 -4.26
C CYS A 109 21.23 9.17 -3.67
N SER A 110 21.43 9.21 -2.35
CA SER A 110 22.41 8.38 -1.65
C SER A 110 21.99 6.91 -1.55
N THR A 111 20.69 6.59 -1.58
CA THR A 111 20.24 5.19 -1.58
C THR A 111 20.63 4.42 -2.84
N VAL A 112 20.78 5.10 -3.99
CA VAL A 112 21.18 4.47 -5.27
C VAL A 112 22.58 3.86 -5.22
N PRO A 113 23.66 4.60 -4.86
CA PRO A 113 24.99 4.02 -4.73
C PRO A 113 25.09 3.01 -3.59
N ILE A 114 24.35 3.21 -2.48
CA ILE A 114 24.29 2.23 -1.39
C ILE A 114 23.68 0.92 -1.91
N ALA A 115 22.57 0.98 -2.65
CA ALA A 115 21.93 -0.20 -3.24
C ALA A 115 22.83 -0.89 -4.26
N LEU A 116 23.56 -0.13 -5.08
CA LEU A 116 24.51 -0.68 -6.06
C LEU A 116 25.68 -1.38 -5.37
N PHE A 117 26.27 -0.77 -4.33
CA PHE A 117 27.31 -1.39 -3.51
C PHE A 117 26.79 -2.68 -2.86
N MET A 118 25.59 -2.64 -2.31
CA MET A 118 24.94 -3.78 -1.68
C MET A 118 24.69 -4.93 -2.67
N GLY A 119 24.20 -4.61 -3.88
CA GLY A 119 23.94 -5.58 -4.95
C GLY A 119 25.22 -6.24 -5.47
N ILE A 120 26.30 -5.47 -5.65
CA ILE A 120 27.61 -5.99 -6.05
C ILE A 120 28.22 -6.85 -4.93
N TYR A 121 28.14 -6.39 -3.68
CA TYR A 121 28.70 -7.10 -2.52
C TYR A 121 28.04 -8.47 -2.31
N MET A 122 26.71 -8.56 -2.46
CA MET A 122 25.97 -9.82 -2.37
C MET A 122 26.34 -10.82 -3.47
N ARG A 123 26.75 -10.34 -4.66
CA ARG A 123 27.03 -11.20 -5.80
C ARG A 123 28.49 -11.63 -5.91
N PHE A 124 29.44 -10.72 -5.68
CA PHE A 124 30.86 -10.95 -5.99
C PHE A 124 31.77 -11.15 -4.77
N ILE A 125 31.44 -10.57 -3.62
CA ILE A 125 32.37 -10.56 -2.47
C ILE A 125 32.05 -11.70 -1.49
N ARG A 126 30.78 -11.90 -1.11
CA ARG A 126 30.37 -13.00 -0.21
C ARG A 126 28.92 -13.47 -0.46
N PRO A 127 28.71 -14.47 -1.35
CA PRO A 127 27.39 -15.08 -1.48
C PRO A 127 27.02 -15.84 -0.18
N GLY A 128 25.87 -15.51 0.42
CA GLY A 128 25.27 -16.28 1.51
C GLY A 128 25.20 -15.62 2.90
N ARG A 129 25.86 -14.47 3.15
CA ARG A 129 25.75 -13.73 4.42
C ARG A 129 24.92 -12.46 4.30
N VAL A 130 23.61 -12.65 4.12
CA VAL A 130 22.64 -11.54 3.99
C VAL A 130 22.64 -10.61 5.22
N GLY A 131 22.97 -11.16 6.41
CA GLY A 131 23.03 -10.39 7.67
C GLY A 131 24.09 -9.29 7.68
N GLU A 132 25.33 -9.58 7.29
CA GLU A 132 26.44 -8.59 7.27
C GLU A 132 26.10 -7.42 6.34
N VAL A 133 25.55 -7.75 5.16
CA VAL A 133 25.16 -6.77 4.16
C VAL A 133 23.99 -5.90 4.62
N SER A 134 23.05 -6.49 5.35
CA SER A 134 21.90 -5.77 5.92
C SER A 134 22.37 -4.75 6.96
N VAL A 135 23.30 -5.14 7.85
CA VAL A 135 23.85 -4.25 8.87
C VAL A 135 24.60 -3.09 8.23
N ILE A 136 25.48 -3.38 7.24
CA ILE A 136 26.21 -2.33 6.51
C ILE A 136 25.23 -1.40 5.79
N GLY A 137 24.21 -1.94 5.11
CA GLY A 137 23.19 -1.16 4.41
C GLY A 137 22.39 -0.26 5.35
N ILE A 138 22.01 -0.75 6.54
CA ILE A 138 21.30 0.05 7.56
C ILE A 138 22.22 1.14 8.11
N VAL A 139 23.48 0.83 8.43
CA VAL A 139 24.43 1.83 8.94
C VAL A 139 24.67 2.93 7.90
N LEU A 140 24.87 2.56 6.63
CA LEU A 140 25.03 3.52 5.54
C LEU A 140 23.76 4.35 5.30
N LEU A 141 22.57 3.75 5.47
CA LEU A 141 21.30 4.46 5.34
C LEU A 141 21.09 5.45 6.49
N VAL A 142 21.38 5.08 7.73
CA VAL A 142 21.34 5.99 8.89
C VAL A 142 22.37 7.11 8.74
N ALA A 143 23.58 6.77 8.28
CA ALA A 143 24.61 7.77 7.98
C ALA A 143 24.12 8.73 6.87
N SER A 144 23.51 8.22 5.81
CA SER A 144 22.93 9.04 4.75
C SER A 144 21.84 9.97 5.24
N ILE A 145 20.99 9.53 6.17
CA ILE A 145 19.93 10.35 6.77
C ILE A 145 20.55 11.46 7.64
N TYR A 146 21.56 11.13 8.43
CA TYR A 146 22.28 12.08 9.29
C TYR A 146 23.04 13.12 8.45
N PHE A 147 23.86 12.67 7.50
CA PHE A 147 24.58 13.56 6.58
C PHE A 147 23.63 14.38 5.71
N GLY A 148 22.49 13.83 5.31
CA GLY A 148 21.46 14.60 4.63
C GLY A 148 20.94 15.75 5.48
N GLY A 149 20.80 15.56 6.80
CA GLY A 149 20.40 16.62 7.72
C GLY A 149 21.46 17.70 7.86
N VAL A 150 22.73 17.29 8.01
CA VAL A 150 23.87 18.22 8.13
C VAL A 150 24.04 19.05 6.85
N ILE A 151 23.96 18.41 5.68
CA ILE A 151 24.11 19.06 4.36
C ILE A 151 22.92 19.98 4.06
N ALA A 152 21.72 19.63 4.53
CA ALA A 152 20.52 20.49 4.40
C ALA A 152 20.59 21.76 5.29
N HIS A 153 21.31 21.71 6.41
CA HIS A 153 21.53 22.88 7.28
C HIS A 153 22.73 23.73 6.86
N ASP A 154 23.58 23.25 5.95
CA ASP A 154 24.77 23.97 5.50
C ASP A 154 24.42 25.03 4.42
N PRO A 155 24.76 26.32 4.59
CA PRO A 155 24.32 27.41 3.71
C PRO A 155 24.81 27.33 2.25
N TYR A 156 25.83 26.52 1.99
CA TYR A 156 26.46 26.39 0.66
C TYR A 156 25.96 25.17 -0.13
N TRP A 157 25.65 24.06 0.57
CA TRP A 157 25.19 22.81 -0.05
C TRP A 157 23.67 22.66 -0.06
N GLY A 158 22.97 23.36 0.83
CA GLY A 158 21.51 23.47 0.82
C GLY A 158 20.96 24.00 -0.51
N PRO A 159 21.42 25.17 -1.02
CA PRO A 159 20.99 25.74 -2.29
C PRO A 159 21.40 24.93 -3.53
N ALA A 160 22.49 24.16 -3.43
CA ALA A 160 22.99 23.32 -4.52
C ALA A 160 22.17 22.02 -4.69
N LEU A 161 21.42 21.62 -3.65
CA LEU A 161 20.53 20.45 -3.66
C LEU A 161 19.04 20.82 -3.79
N THR A 162 18.67 22.11 -3.70
CA THR A 162 17.36 22.63 -4.14
C THR A 162 17.30 22.67 -5.66
N PHE A 163 17.17 21.49 -6.27
CA PHE A 163 16.93 21.38 -7.71
C PHE A 163 15.51 21.84 -8.04
N LYS A 164 15.39 22.64 -9.11
CA LYS A 164 14.09 23.01 -9.68
C LYS A 164 13.29 21.74 -10.04
N ASP A 165 11.98 21.76 -9.86
CA ASP A 165 11.07 20.62 -10.09
C ASP A 165 11.29 19.91 -11.43
N THR A 166 11.59 20.70 -12.47
CA THR A 166 11.92 20.22 -13.82
C THR A 166 13.19 19.37 -13.85
N THR A 167 14.23 19.76 -13.11
CA THR A 167 15.50 19.03 -13.04
C THR A 167 15.34 17.71 -12.30
N ILE A 168 14.58 17.70 -11.20
CA ILE A 168 14.25 16.48 -10.45
C ILE A 168 13.44 15.52 -11.34
N THR A 169 12.51 16.05 -12.14
CA THR A 169 11.71 15.26 -13.09
C THR A 169 12.60 14.57 -14.13
N PHE A 170 13.50 15.31 -14.79
CA PHE A 170 14.42 14.73 -15.76
C PHE A 170 15.39 13.73 -15.13
N ALA A 171 15.89 14.01 -13.92
CA ALA A 171 16.76 13.10 -13.19
C ALA A 171 16.05 11.79 -12.83
N LEU A 172 14.78 11.85 -12.39
CA LEU A 172 13.97 10.67 -12.10
C LEU A 172 13.65 9.85 -13.34
N ILE A 173 13.34 10.49 -14.47
CA ILE A 173 13.14 9.81 -15.75
C ILE A 173 14.43 9.12 -16.20
N GLY A 174 15.57 9.82 -16.13
CA GLY A 174 16.88 9.25 -16.45
C GLY A 174 17.23 8.06 -15.56
N TYR A 175 16.99 8.19 -14.25
CA TYR A 175 17.15 7.09 -13.30
C TYR A 175 16.24 5.90 -13.62
N ALA A 176 14.95 6.13 -13.90
CA ALA A 176 14.01 5.07 -14.23
C ALA A 176 14.42 4.33 -15.51
N PHE A 177 14.92 5.05 -16.51
CA PHE A 177 15.45 4.48 -17.74
C PHE A 177 16.69 3.61 -17.48
N VAL A 178 17.69 4.13 -16.76
CA VAL A 178 18.90 3.37 -16.41
C VAL A 178 18.54 2.14 -15.55
N SER A 179 17.63 2.30 -14.59
CA SER A 179 17.18 1.20 -13.74
C SER A 179 16.41 0.12 -14.51
N ALA A 180 15.71 0.45 -15.59
CA ALA A 180 15.01 -0.51 -16.45
C ALA A 180 15.97 -1.33 -17.33
N LEU A 181 17.15 -0.78 -17.65
CA LEU A 181 18.20 -1.48 -18.40
C LEU A 181 19.05 -2.40 -17.51
N LEU A 182 19.16 -2.07 -16.22
CA LEU A 182 20.00 -2.80 -15.29
C LEU A 182 19.30 -4.07 -14.76
N PRO A 183 20.05 -5.14 -14.49
CA PRO A 183 19.47 -6.38 -14.00
C PRO A 183 18.88 -6.23 -12.60
N VAL A 184 17.77 -6.94 -12.35
CA VAL A 184 16.96 -6.86 -11.11
C VAL A 184 17.79 -7.07 -9.84
N TRP A 185 18.81 -7.93 -9.87
CA TRP A 185 19.65 -8.21 -8.70
C TRP A 185 20.57 -7.04 -8.31
N LEU A 186 20.88 -6.13 -9.23
CA LEU A 186 21.89 -5.11 -9.01
C LEU A 186 21.34 -3.90 -8.25
N ILE A 187 20.14 -3.45 -8.60
CA ILE A 187 19.52 -2.25 -8.03
C ILE A 187 18.19 -2.56 -7.38
N LEU A 188 17.27 -3.25 -8.08
CA LEU A 188 15.88 -3.36 -7.64
C LEU A 188 15.75 -4.17 -6.34
N ALA A 189 16.36 -5.36 -6.28
CA ALA A 189 16.33 -6.20 -5.08
C ALA A 189 16.98 -5.54 -3.84
N PRO A 190 18.20 -4.98 -3.90
CA PRO A 190 18.81 -4.34 -2.73
C PRO A 190 18.10 -3.04 -2.31
N ARG A 191 17.60 -2.25 -3.27
CA ARG A 191 16.87 -1.01 -2.99
C ARG A 191 15.56 -1.27 -2.25
N ASP A 192 14.79 -2.24 -2.72
CA ASP A 192 13.49 -2.55 -2.11
C ASP A 192 13.66 -3.22 -0.73
N TYR A 193 14.77 -3.92 -0.54
CA TYR A 193 15.19 -4.42 0.78
C TYR A 193 15.54 -3.29 1.75
N LEU A 194 16.36 -2.31 1.34
CA LEU A 194 16.67 -1.10 2.15
C LEU A 194 15.40 -0.30 2.47
N ALA A 195 14.51 -0.10 1.50
CA ALA A 195 13.25 0.60 1.69
C ALA A 195 12.34 -0.08 2.72
N THR A 196 12.41 -1.42 2.84
CA THR A 196 11.67 -2.16 3.85
C THR A 196 12.19 -1.86 5.26
N PHE A 197 13.50 -1.81 5.46
CA PHE A 197 14.08 -1.39 6.75
C PHE A 197 13.75 0.06 7.09
N LEU A 198 13.79 0.97 6.11
CA LEU A 198 13.38 2.36 6.32
C LEU A 198 11.92 2.44 6.76
N LYS A 199 11.01 1.73 6.09
CA LYS A 199 9.59 1.68 6.45
C LYS A 199 9.38 1.18 7.88
N ILE A 200 10.02 0.07 8.25
CA ILE A 200 9.92 -0.49 9.61
C ILE A 200 10.53 0.48 10.64
N GLY A 201 11.69 1.06 10.33
CA GLY A 201 12.37 2.02 11.19
C GLY A 201 11.54 3.28 11.45
N VAL A 202 10.87 3.81 10.43
CA VAL A 202 9.95 4.95 10.58
C VAL A 202 8.74 4.59 11.44
N ILE A 203 8.14 3.40 11.26
CA ILE A 203 7.02 2.95 12.10
C ILE A 203 7.44 2.84 13.57
N VAL A 204 8.57 2.19 13.84
CA VAL A 204 9.09 2.04 15.21
C VAL A 204 9.50 3.39 15.80
N GLY A 205 10.17 4.24 15.01
CA GLY A 205 10.57 5.58 15.44
C GLY A 205 9.38 6.47 15.78
N LEU A 206 8.32 6.43 14.96
CA LEU A 206 7.07 7.13 15.24
C LEU A 206 6.36 6.56 16.47
N ALA A 207 6.32 5.25 16.65
CA ALA A 207 5.72 4.62 17.82
C ALA A 207 6.45 5.03 19.11
N LEU A 208 7.79 4.95 19.13
CA LEU A 208 8.61 5.39 20.25
C LEU A 208 8.46 6.90 20.50
N GLY A 209 8.44 7.69 19.43
CA GLY A 209 8.19 9.13 19.52
C GLY A 209 6.86 9.45 20.20
N ILE A 210 5.78 8.77 19.84
CA ILE A 210 4.47 8.95 20.48
C ILE A 210 4.52 8.58 21.98
N VAL A 211 5.14 7.45 22.32
CA VAL A 211 5.25 6.99 23.72
C VAL A 211 6.02 8.01 24.58
N ILE A 212 7.09 8.60 24.05
CA ILE A 212 7.92 9.58 24.76
C ILE A 212 7.24 10.96 24.84
N LEU A 213 6.64 11.44 23.75
CA LEU A 213 6.03 12.77 23.67
C LEU A 213 4.64 12.86 24.33
N LYS A 214 3.93 11.74 24.49
CA LYS A 214 2.62 11.71 25.16
C LYS A 214 2.46 10.45 26.03
N PRO A 215 2.97 10.46 27.27
CA PRO A 215 2.79 9.35 28.21
C PRO A 215 1.34 9.22 28.76
N GLY A 216 0.39 10.07 28.36
CA GLY A 216 -0.94 10.16 28.99
C GLY A 216 -2.16 10.22 28.08
N THR A 217 -2.04 10.07 26.75
CA THR A 217 -3.20 10.16 25.83
C THR A 217 -3.53 8.86 25.11
N GLU A 218 -3.14 7.72 25.66
CA GLU A 218 -3.50 6.41 25.09
C GLU A 218 -5.03 6.20 25.09
N ASN A 219 -5.75 6.91 25.98
CA ASN A 219 -7.18 6.71 26.15
C ASN A 219 -8.05 7.88 25.65
N ALA A 220 -7.52 9.04 25.27
CA ALA A 220 -8.37 10.22 25.02
C ALA A 220 -9.30 10.08 23.79
N GLY A 221 -8.84 9.43 22.72
CA GLY A 221 -9.64 9.20 21.50
C GLY A 221 -10.63 8.05 21.64
N VAL A 222 -10.17 6.91 22.16
CA VAL A 222 -11.00 5.73 22.40
C VAL A 222 -11.99 5.97 23.53
N ASP A 223 -11.59 6.62 24.64
CA ASP A 223 -12.50 6.99 25.72
C ASP A 223 -13.49 8.06 25.31
N ALA A 224 -13.13 9.00 24.43
CA ALA A 224 -14.09 10.00 23.94
C ALA A 224 -15.15 9.33 23.07
N VAL A 225 -14.77 8.38 22.20
CA VAL A 225 -15.72 7.59 21.41
C VAL A 225 -16.55 6.66 22.31
N CYS A 226 -15.90 5.90 23.19
CA CYS A 226 -16.59 5.05 24.17
C CYS A 226 -17.53 5.88 25.05
N ARG A 227 -17.12 7.04 25.59
CA ARG A 227 -18.02 7.92 26.39
C ARG A 227 -19.17 8.50 25.57
N ARG A 228 -18.95 8.84 24.30
CA ARG A 228 -20.00 9.37 23.41
C ARG A 228 -21.05 8.30 23.08
N TYR A 229 -20.65 7.03 22.93
CA TYR A 229 -21.55 5.93 22.56
C TYR A 229 -22.05 5.07 23.75
N ARG A 230 -21.42 5.12 24.93
CA ARG A 230 -21.86 4.44 26.17
C ARG A 230 -23.32 4.72 26.55
N PRO A 231 -23.84 5.97 26.51
CA PRO A 231 -25.24 6.22 26.85
C PRO A 231 -26.25 5.71 25.80
N ALA A 232 -25.81 5.37 24.59
CA ALA A 232 -26.66 4.79 23.53
C ALA A 232 -26.75 3.25 23.63
N VAL A 233 -25.75 2.60 24.20
CA VAL A 233 -25.72 1.14 24.42
C VAL A 233 -26.44 0.79 25.73
N GLU A 234 -26.25 1.55 26.80
CA GLU A 234 -26.88 1.29 28.11
C GLU A 234 -28.41 1.48 28.11
N ARG A 235 -28.94 2.39 27.27
CA ARG A 235 -30.40 2.65 27.17
C ARG A 235 -31.16 1.70 26.24
N ARG A 236 -30.48 0.78 25.56
CA ARG A 236 -31.12 -0.25 24.73
C ARG A 236 -30.82 -1.64 25.28
N SER A 237 -31.27 -1.91 26.50
CA SER A 237 -31.79 -3.24 26.85
C SER A 237 -33.10 -3.46 26.07
N VAL A 238 -33.01 -3.62 24.75
CA VAL A 238 -34.12 -4.08 23.93
C VAL A 238 -34.28 -5.55 24.29
N PRO A 239 -35.44 -6.00 24.84
CA PRO A 239 -35.72 -7.42 24.92
C PRO A 239 -35.79 -7.91 23.48
N VAL A 240 -34.78 -8.63 23.01
CA VAL A 240 -34.77 -9.25 21.68
C VAL A 240 -35.78 -10.40 21.74
N PRO A 241 -36.96 -10.30 21.09
CA PRO A 241 -37.82 -11.45 20.95
C PRO A 241 -37.17 -12.32 19.86
N VAL A 242 -36.70 -13.49 20.25
CA VAL A 242 -36.14 -14.51 19.34
C VAL A 242 -37.27 -15.03 18.44
N HIS A 243 -37.53 -14.33 17.34
CA HIS A 243 -38.39 -14.79 16.24
C HIS A 243 -37.58 -14.84 14.94
N HIS A 244 -36.56 -15.70 14.93
CA HIS A 244 -35.55 -15.81 13.87
C HIS A 244 -36.00 -16.46 12.55
N HIS A 245 -37.28 -16.76 12.31
CA HIS A 245 -37.64 -17.64 11.18
C HIS A 245 -38.54 -17.05 10.08
N ARG A 246 -39.11 -15.85 10.22
CA ARG A 246 -40.10 -15.31 9.24
C ARG A 246 -39.67 -14.10 8.41
N LEU A 247 -38.61 -13.38 8.79
CA LEU A 247 -38.16 -12.18 8.06
C LEU A 247 -37.15 -12.47 6.94
N TRP A 248 -36.35 -13.54 7.06
CA TRP A 248 -35.32 -13.89 6.07
C TRP A 248 -35.86 -14.47 4.75
N ARG A 249 -37.15 -14.86 4.68
CA ARG A 249 -37.77 -15.36 3.43
C ARG A 249 -38.22 -14.26 2.46
N ARG A 250 -38.30 -12.99 2.89
CA ARG A 250 -38.81 -11.88 2.04
C ARG A 250 -37.73 -11.10 1.29
N ILE A 251 -36.46 -11.33 1.56
CA ILE A 251 -35.35 -10.50 1.02
C ILE A 251 -34.57 -11.21 -0.10
N TRP A 252 -34.74 -12.52 -0.31
CA TRP A 252 -33.81 -13.31 -1.16
C TRP A 252 -34.42 -14.18 -2.28
N LEU A 253 -35.63 -13.91 -2.77
CA LEU A 253 -36.16 -14.61 -3.95
C LEU A 253 -36.82 -13.67 -4.96
N PRO A 254 -36.08 -13.20 -5.99
CA PRO A 254 -36.67 -12.80 -7.26
C PRO A 254 -36.52 -13.96 -8.28
N ARG A 255 -37.67 -14.53 -8.67
CA ARG A 255 -37.90 -15.47 -9.79
C ARG A 255 -37.33 -16.89 -9.67
N ALA A 256 -38.19 -17.82 -9.22
CA ALA A 256 -38.09 -19.24 -9.58
C ALA A 256 -39.42 -19.89 -10.03
N ASP A 257 -40.47 -19.10 -10.31
CA ASP A 257 -41.81 -19.63 -10.62
C ASP A 257 -42.31 -19.21 -12.01
N LEU A 258 -41.51 -19.44 -13.06
CA LEU A 258 -41.97 -19.26 -14.45
C LEU A 258 -42.14 -20.58 -15.24
N PHE A 259 -42.06 -21.75 -14.60
CA PHE A 259 -42.16 -23.05 -15.29
C PHE A 259 -42.86 -24.15 -14.49
N ARG A 260 -43.98 -23.86 -13.82
CA ARG A 260 -44.83 -24.93 -13.31
C ARG A 260 -46.27 -24.48 -13.06
N HIS A 261 -47.12 -24.55 -14.07
CA HIS A 261 -48.55 -24.86 -13.96
C HIS A 261 -49.12 -25.17 -15.36
N HIS A 262 -48.74 -26.33 -15.88
CA HIS A 262 -49.67 -27.18 -16.62
C HIS A 262 -49.82 -28.45 -15.77
N ALA A 263 -51.06 -28.93 -15.67
CA ALA A 263 -51.57 -30.01 -14.82
C ALA A 263 -52.16 -29.57 -13.48
N GLU A 264 -53.36 -30.08 -13.24
CA GLU A 264 -54.16 -30.05 -12.00
C GLU A 264 -55.17 -28.90 -11.84
N THR A 265 -56.04 -28.75 -12.84
CA THR A 265 -57.47 -28.49 -12.58
C THR A 265 -58.21 -29.82 -12.49
N ALA A 266 -58.36 -30.34 -11.27
CA ALA A 266 -59.38 -31.31 -10.89
C ALA A 266 -59.72 -31.07 -9.42
N GLY A 267 -60.66 -30.15 -9.18
CA GLY A 267 -61.21 -29.89 -7.86
C GLY A 267 -62.39 -30.81 -7.55
N LEU A 268 -62.41 -31.32 -6.32
CA LEU A 268 -63.57 -31.29 -5.44
C LEU A 268 -63.19 -30.43 -4.23
#